data_AF-A0A2V8NSD3-F1
#
_entry.id   AF-A0A2V8NSD3-F1
#
_cell.length_a   1.000
_cell.length_b   1.000
_cell.length_c   1.000
_cell.angle_alpha   90.00
_cell.angle_beta   90.00
_cell.angle_gamma   90.00
#
_symmetry.space_group_name_H-M   'P 1'
#
loop_
_entity.id
_entity.type
_entity.pdbx_description
1 polymer ?
#
loop_
_entity_poly.entity_id
_entity_poly.type
_entity_poly.pdbx_seq_one_letter_code
_entity_poly.pdbx_strand_id
1 'polypeptide(L)'
;GESAFTTWLHRLTVNQVLMHFRKRSVRDEKTTEEGETPEQIVKGTENPNSMPVVDRIALDKAIAQLPPGYRTVFVLHDVEGHEHEEIARMLGCSVGTSKSQLHKARMKLRNLLRQQNEPK
;
A
#
# COMPACT_ATOMS: atom_id res chain seq x y z
N GLY A 1 -18.07 6.59 8.87
CA GLY A 1 -17.53 5.61 9.83
C GLY A 1 -17.23 4.34 9.08
N GLU A 2 -18.18 3.42 8.98
CA GLU A 2 -18.03 2.15 8.23
C GLU A 2 -17.54 2.31 6.78
N SER A 3 -17.89 3.43 6.16
CA SER A 3 -17.43 3.83 4.83
C SER A 3 -15.90 3.93 4.73
N ALA A 4 -15.21 4.45 5.75
CA ALA A 4 -13.76 4.68 5.68
C ALA A 4 -12.96 3.37 5.66
N PHE A 5 -13.33 2.41 6.53
CA PHE A 5 -12.73 1.08 6.53
C PHE A 5 -12.99 0.33 5.22
N THR A 6 -14.24 0.33 4.75
CA THR A 6 -14.64 -0.39 3.54
C THR A 6 -13.98 0.20 2.30
N THR A 7 -13.94 1.53 2.17
CA THR A 7 -13.27 2.24 1.07
C THR A 7 -11.76 1.98 1.08
N TRP A 8 -11.11 2.03 2.25
CA TRP A 8 -9.69 1.70 2.37
C TRP A 8 -9.41 0.24 1.98
N LEU A 9 -10.21 -0.71 2.46
CA LEU A 9 -10.05 -2.13 2.15
C LEU A 9 -10.25 -2.42 0.66
N HIS A 10 -11.25 -1.78 0.03
CA HIS A 10 -11.46 -1.87 -1.40
C HIS A 10 -10.22 -1.39 -2.17
N ARG A 11 -9.69 -0.19 -1.86
CA ARG A 11 -8.49 0.34 -2.52
C ARG A 11 -7.27 -0.55 -2.31
N LEU A 12 -7.05 -1.04 -1.08
CA LEU A 12 -5.98 -1.99 -0.79
C LEU A 12 -6.08 -3.24 -1.67
N THR A 13 -7.29 -3.77 -1.84
CA THR A 13 -7.54 -4.96 -2.66
C THR A 13 -7.26 -4.67 -4.14
N VAL A 14 -7.79 -3.57 -4.68
CA VAL A 14 -7.53 -3.17 -6.08
C VAL A 14 -6.04 -2.96 -6.32
N ASN A 15 -5.34 -2.25 -5.43
CA ASN A 15 -3.90 -2.05 -5.54
C ASN A 15 -3.15 -3.39 -5.57
N GLN A 16 -3.53 -4.35 -4.72
CA GLN A 16 -2.88 -5.67 -4.69
C GLN A 16 -3.09 -6.47 -5.97
N VAL A 17 -4.29 -6.37 -6.57
CA VAL A 17 -4.63 -7.00 -7.86
C VAL A 17 -3.82 -6.37 -8.99
N LEU A 18 -3.77 -5.04 -9.06
CA LEU A 18 -2.99 -4.30 -10.08
C LEU A 18 -1.50 -4.66 -10.01
N MET A 19 -0.92 -4.69 -8.81
CA MET A 19 0.48 -5.12 -8.60
C MET A 19 0.72 -6.56 -9.06
N HIS A 20 -0.23 -7.47 -8.82
CA HIS A 20 -0.12 -8.88 -9.23
C HIS A 20 -0.08 -9.02 -10.76
N PHE A 21 -0.97 -8.34 -11.48
CA PHE A 21 -1.00 -8.40 -12.94
C PHE A 21 0.25 -7.78 -13.58
N ARG A 22 0.77 -6.68 -13.02
CA ARG A 22 2.05 -6.13 -13.50
C ARG A 22 3.19 -7.12 -13.35
N LYS A 23 3.33 -7.75 -12.18
CA LYS A 23 4.40 -8.72 -11.94
C LYS A 23 4.36 -9.87 -12.95
N ARG A 24 3.16 -10.25 -13.39
CA ARG A 24 2.97 -11.23 -14.47
C ARG A 24 3.45 -10.67 -15.82
N SER A 25 3.04 -9.46 -16.20
CA SER A 25 3.48 -8.81 -17.45
C SER A 25 5.01 -8.70 -17.53
N VAL A 26 5.66 -8.20 -16.48
CA VAL A 26 7.13 -8.04 -16.43
C VAL A 26 7.85 -9.39 -16.54
N ARG A 27 7.32 -10.45 -15.93
CA ARG A 27 7.92 -11.79 -16.05
C ARG A 27 7.82 -12.32 -17.48
N ASP A 28 6.68 -12.08 -18.13
CA ASP A 28 6.44 -12.54 -19.49
C ASP A 28 7.33 -11.74 -20.48
N GLU A 29 7.52 -10.42 -20.29
CA GLU A 29 8.45 -9.56 -21.07
C GLU A 29 9.94 -9.91 -20.89
N LYS A 30 10.37 -10.21 -19.65
CA LYS A 30 11.75 -10.67 -19.36
C LYS A 30 12.12 -12.00 -20.03
N THR A 31 11.11 -12.77 -20.44
CA THR A 31 11.33 -14.03 -21.15
C THR A 31 11.60 -13.79 -22.64
N THR A 32 11.34 -12.58 -23.15
CA THR A 32 11.39 -12.25 -24.58
C THR A 32 12.58 -11.41 -25.07
N GLU A 33 13.29 -10.62 -24.25
CA GLU A 33 14.53 -9.94 -24.67
C GLU A 33 15.36 -9.37 -23.50
N GLU A 34 16.65 -9.12 -23.77
CA GLU A 34 17.74 -8.82 -22.82
C GLU A 34 17.53 -7.54 -21.98
N GLY A 35 17.75 -7.70 -20.66
CA GLY A 35 18.80 -6.90 -20.03
C GLY A 35 18.49 -5.47 -19.58
N GLU A 36 17.32 -5.16 -19.06
CA GLU A 36 17.15 -4.11 -18.03
C GLU A 36 15.78 -4.25 -17.36
N THR A 37 15.73 -4.33 -16.03
CA THR A 37 14.47 -4.29 -15.28
C THR A 37 13.91 -2.88 -15.31
N PRO A 38 12.77 -2.59 -15.94
CA PRO A 38 12.18 -1.28 -15.82
C PRO A 38 11.72 -1.08 -14.38
N GLU A 39 12.17 0.01 -13.74
CA GLU A 39 11.59 0.56 -12.52
C GLU A 39 10.18 1.04 -12.83
N GLN A 40 9.24 0.12 -12.93
CA GLN A 40 7.84 0.50 -12.99
C GLN A 40 7.43 0.89 -11.58
N ILE A 41 6.88 2.08 -11.39
CA ILE A 41 6.17 2.48 -10.17
C ILE A 41 4.70 2.49 -10.54
N VAL A 42 3.90 1.56 -10.02
CA VAL A 42 2.44 1.63 -10.25
C VAL A 42 1.86 2.57 -9.21
N LYS A 43 1.49 3.77 -9.60
CA LYS A 43 0.62 4.60 -8.75
C LYS A 43 -0.65 3.79 -8.45
N GLY A 44 -0.80 3.34 -7.21
CA GLY A 44 -1.96 2.56 -6.78
C GLY A 44 -3.23 3.38 -6.99
N THR A 45 -4.26 2.78 -7.59
CA THR A 45 -5.56 3.39 -7.97
C THR A 45 -5.53 4.90 -8.23
N GLU A 46 -5.52 5.23 -9.51
CA GLU A 46 -5.71 6.56 -10.04
C GLU A 46 -6.92 7.27 -9.38
N ASN A 47 -6.63 8.49 -8.91
CA ASN A 47 -7.51 9.46 -8.27
C ASN A 47 -7.86 9.25 -6.77
N PRO A 48 -7.05 9.80 -5.85
CA PRO A 48 -7.37 9.97 -4.42
C PRO A 48 -8.69 10.71 -4.16
N ASN A 49 -9.24 11.44 -5.13
CA ASN A 49 -10.52 12.16 -5.01
C ASN A 49 -11.75 11.28 -5.22
N SER A 50 -11.59 9.99 -5.55
CA SER A 50 -12.72 9.03 -5.60
C SER A 50 -13.22 8.64 -4.21
N MET A 51 -12.43 8.87 -3.15
CA MET A 51 -12.80 8.62 -1.77
C MET A 51 -13.56 9.82 -1.20
N PRO A 52 -14.69 9.62 -0.49
CA PRO A 52 -15.36 10.70 0.23
C PRO A 52 -14.37 11.44 1.14
N VAL A 53 -14.44 12.79 1.17
CA VAL A 53 -13.48 13.62 1.93
C VAL A 53 -13.40 13.20 3.40
N VAL A 54 -14.53 12.84 4.00
CA VAL A 54 -14.61 12.37 5.39
C VAL A 54 -13.80 11.08 5.59
N ASP A 55 -13.92 10.12 4.66
CA ASP A 55 -13.17 8.87 4.73
C ASP A 55 -11.67 9.10 4.51
N ARG A 56 -11.30 10.04 3.63
CA ARG A 56 -9.91 10.43 3.42
C ARG A 56 -9.29 11.03 4.68
N ILE A 57 -9.98 11.93 5.35
CA ILE A 57 -9.53 12.52 6.63
C ILE A 57 -9.37 11.44 7.70
N ALA A 58 -10.30 10.47 7.78
CA ALA A 58 -10.20 9.36 8.72
C ALA A 58 -8.96 8.49 8.43
N LEU A 59 -8.71 8.19 7.17
CA LEU A 59 -7.53 7.44 6.73
C LEU A 59 -6.22 8.19 7.03
N ASP A 60 -6.14 9.49 6.72
CA ASP A 60 -4.96 10.31 7.00
C ASP A 60 -4.65 10.35 8.50
N LYS A 61 -5.67 10.51 9.35
CA LYS A 61 -5.53 10.44 10.81
C LYS A 61 -5.09 9.05 11.29
N ALA A 62 -5.52 7.98 10.65
CA ALA A 62 -5.10 6.61 10.99
C ALA A 62 -3.64 6.37 10.58
N ILE A 63 -3.24 6.83 9.39
CA ILE A 63 -1.85 6.76 8.90
C ILE A 63 -0.92 7.56 9.83
N ALA A 64 -1.35 8.74 10.30
CA ALA A 64 -0.61 9.57 11.24
C ALA A 64 -0.38 8.91 12.62
N GLN A 65 -1.10 7.84 12.96
CA GLN A 65 -0.92 7.06 14.19
C GLN A 65 -0.04 5.82 14.01
N LEU A 66 0.40 5.53 12.79
CA LEU A 66 1.36 4.46 12.53
C LEU A 66 2.75 4.84 13.07
N PRO A 67 3.48 3.90 13.69
CA PRO A 67 4.91 4.05 13.94
C PRO A 67 5.67 4.41 12.65
N PRO A 68 6.75 5.21 12.72
CA PRO A 68 7.42 5.75 11.54
C PRO A 68 7.77 4.70 10.48
N GLY A 69 8.43 3.59 10.84
CA GLY A 69 8.80 2.56 9.87
C GLY A 69 7.59 1.92 9.18
N TYR A 70 6.51 1.65 9.92
CA TYR A 70 5.29 1.07 9.37
C TYR A 70 4.63 2.04 8.38
N ARG A 71 4.62 3.32 8.72
CA ARG A 71 4.11 4.39 7.85
C ARG A 71 4.93 4.48 6.57
N THR A 72 6.25 4.54 6.68
CA THR A 72 7.14 4.65 5.53
C THR A 72 6.94 3.50 4.57
N VAL A 73 6.98 2.25 5.06
CA VAL A 73 6.77 1.08 4.20
C VAL A 73 5.36 1.04 3.61
N PHE A 74 4.34 1.43 4.37
CA PHE A 74 2.97 1.51 3.86
C PHE A 74 2.83 2.53 2.73
N VAL A 75 3.40 3.72 2.88
CA VAL A 75 3.35 4.77 1.84
C VAL A 75 4.08 4.29 0.60
N LEU A 76 5.33 3.83 0.74
CA LEU A 76 6.12 3.36 -0.40
C LEU A 76 5.39 2.21 -1.15
N HIS A 77 4.82 1.25 -0.43
CA HIS A 77 4.21 0.08 -1.07
C HIS A 77 2.77 0.32 -1.53
N ASP A 78 1.87 0.70 -0.61
CA ASP A 78 0.42 0.72 -0.88
C ASP A 78 -0.05 2.05 -1.49
N VAL A 79 0.73 3.13 -1.39
CA VAL A 79 0.40 4.44 -1.97
C VAL A 79 1.22 4.70 -3.23
N GLU A 80 2.54 4.51 -3.16
CA GLU A 80 3.46 4.80 -4.26
C GLU A 80 3.66 3.59 -5.19
N GLY A 81 3.46 2.35 -4.70
CA GLY A 81 3.50 1.14 -5.53
C GLY A 81 4.87 0.48 -5.67
N HIS A 82 5.79 0.79 -4.77
CA HIS A 82 7.11 0.15 -4.73
C HIS A 82 7.03 -1.31 -4.31
N GLU A 83 7.84 -2.15 -4.94
CA GLU A 83 8.00 -3.55 -4.54
C GLU A 83 8.84 -3.65 -3.27
N HIS A 84 8.63 -4.73 -2.50
CA HIS A 84 9.39 -4.96 -1.28
C HIS A 84 10.91 -5.02 -1.48
N GLU A 85 11.37 -5.42 -2.67
CA GLU A 85 12.78 -5.42 -3.04
C GLU A 85 13.34 -4.00 -3.20
N GLU A 86 12.57 -3.09 -3.81
CA GLU A 86 12.93 -1.68 -3.97
C GLU A 86 12.95 -0.99 -2.60
N ILE A 87 11.91 -1.21 -1.79
CA ILE A 87 11.81 -0.65 -0.44
C ILE A 87 12.97 -1.15 0.44
N ALA A 88 13.32 -2.43 0.33
CA ALA A 88 14.45 -3.00 1.06
C ALA A 88 15.76 -2.29 0.71
N ARG A 89 16.00 -2.04 -0.59
CA ARG A 89 17.17 -1.28 -1.08
C ARG A 89 17.14 0.17 -0.59
N MET A 90 16.02 0.87 -0.73
CA MET A 90 15.86 2.28 -0.33
C MET A 90 16.07 2.50 1.17
N LEU A 91 15.57 1.58 1.99
CA LEU A 91 15.63 1.70 3.45
C LEU A 91 16.81 0.96 4.10
N GLY A 92 17.66 0.29 3.31
CA GLY A 92 18.79 -0.48 3.83
C GLY A 92 18.36 -1.62 4.76
N CYS A 93 17.24 -2.28 4.48
CA CYS A 93 16.67 -3.34 5.32
C CYS A 93 16.43 -4.63 4.53
N SER A 94 16.07 -5.72 5.22
CA SER A 94 15.73 -6.97 4.52
C SER A 94 14.35 -6.88 3.86
N VAL A 95 14.14 -7.61 2.76
CA VAL A 95 12.82 -7.78 2.12
C VAL A 95 11.79 -8.32 3.13
N GLY A 96 12.21 -9.23 4.02
CA GLY A 96 11.37 -9.73 5.11
C GLY A 96 10.95 -8.64 6.10
N THR A 97 11.84 -7.71 6.42
CA THR A 97 11.55 -6.54 7.24
C THR A 97 10.47 -5.69 6.59
N SER A 98 10.62 -5.34 5.31
CA SER A 98 9.61 -4.59 4.54
C SER A 98 8.24 -5.28 4.58
N LYS A 99 8.18 -6.59 4.26
CA LYS A 99 6.93 -7.38 4.34
C LYS A 99 6.29 -7.36 5.73
N SER A 100 7.10 -7.57 6.77
CA SER A 100 6.61 -7.61 8.15
C SER A 100 6.10 -6.25 8.63
N GLN A 101 6.76 -5.15 8.26
CA GLN A 101 6.33 -3.81 8.60
C GLN A 101 5.03 -3.44 7.87
N LEU A 102 4.91 -3.78 6.58
CA LEU A 102 3.68 -3.56 5.83
C LEU A 102 2.50 -4.32 6.44
N HIS A 103 2.70 -5.59 6.80
CA HIS A 103 1.66 -6.37 7.47
C HIS A 103 1.21 -5.72 8.78
N LYS A 104 2.16 -5.31 9.63
CA LYS A 104 1.86 -4.62 10.89
C LYS A 104 1.17 -3.27 10.66
N ALA A 105 1.54 -2.53 9.62
CA ALA A 105 0.88 -1.30 9.22
C ALA A 105 -0.60 -1.55 8.88
N ARG A 106 -0.88 -2.51 8.00
CA ARG A 106 -2.24 -2.87 7.57
C ARG A 106 -3.11 -3.36 8.74
N MET A 107 -2.55 -4.17 9.65
CA MET A 107 -3.26 -4.61 10.86
C MET A 107 -3.61 -3.44 11.78
N LYS A 108 -2.68 -2.50 11.98
CA LYS A 108 -2.93 -1.32 12.81
C LYS A 108 -3.94 -0.36 12.17
N LEU A 109 -3.84 -0.11 10.86
CA LEU A 109 -4.84 0.69 10.13
C LEU A 109 -6.24 0.08 10.22
N ARG A 110 -6.36 -1.24 10.02
CA ARG A 110 -7.64 -1.94 10.20
C ARG A 110 -8.24 -1.69 11.58
N ASN A 111 -7.45 -1.79 12.64
CA ASN A 111 -7.95 -1.59 14.00
C ASN A 111 -8.35 -0.13 14.25
N LEU A 112 -7.54 0.83 13.80
CA LEU A 112 -7.81 2.27 13.95
C LEU A 112 -9.07 2.69 13.19
N LEU A 113 -9.22 2.24 11.95
CA LEU A 113 -10.39 2.54 11.12
C LEU A 113 -11.65 1.85 11.62
N ARG A 114 -11.55 0.68 12.27
CA ARG A 114 -12.69 0.03 12.93
C ARG A 114 -13.09 0.72 14.24
N GLN A 115 -12.14 1.18 15.05
CA GLN A 115 -12.45 1.89 16.30
C GLN A 115 -13.10 3.25 16.06
N GLN A 116 -12.78 3.92 14.95
CA GLN A 116 -13.49 5.13 14.53
C GLN A 116 -14.93 4.87 14.05
N ASN A 117 -15.37 3.61 14.00
CA ASN A 117 -16.72 3.23 13.58
C ASN A 117 -17.66 2.97 14.76
N GLU A 118 -17.16 2.76 15.97
CA GLU A 118 -18.03 2.51 17.12
C GLU A 118 -18.60 3.85 17.63
N PRO A 119 -19.93 4.04 17.63
CA PRO A 119 -20.53 5.18 18.29
C PRO A 119 -20.20 5.11 19.79
N LYS A 120 -19.79 6.24 20.37
CA LYS A 120 -19.68 6.40 21.83
C LYS A 120 -21.04 6.30 22.50
#